data_AF-A0AA38FYD6-F1
#
_entry.id   AF-A0AA38FYD6-F1
#
_cell.length_a   1.000
_cell.length_b   1.000
_cell.length_c   1.000
_cell.angle_alpha   90.00
_cell.angle_beta   90.00
_cell.angle_gamma   90.00
#
_symmetry.space_group_name_H-M   'P 1'
#
loop_
_entity.id
_entity.type
_entity.pdbx_description
1 polymer ?
#
loop_
_entity_poly.entity_id
_entity_poly.type
_entity_poly.pdbx_seq_one_letter_code
_entity_poly.pdbx_strand_id
1 'polypeptide(L)'
;MDQLNIIKVVKEVGTIKRFMPSKFGNDFDRVHVVEPANIAWGYKVKVRRAIEAEGIPYTYVCSNCFATYFVPNLGQPGLTALPRDTVLILGDGNAKVVFVKEEDIGTFTIKAVGDPRTLNKKLYLRLPANTYSFNDL
;
A
#
# COMPACT_ATOMS: atom_id res chain seq x y z
N MET A 1 -5.15 -17.52 -2.05
CA MET A 1 -4.87 -17.89 -0.64
C MET A 1 -5.36 -16.77 0.27
N ASP A 2 -6.23 -17.09 1.22
CA ASP A 2 -6.81 -16.12 2.17
C ASP A 2 -5.80 -15.80 3.29
N GLN A 3 -5.53 -14.52 3.53
CA GLN A 3 -4.62 -14.10 4.62
C GLN A 3 -5.15 -14.47 6.01
N LEU A 4 -6.45 -14.70 6.17
CA LEU A 4 -7.03 -15.20 7.41
C LEU A 4 -6.51 -16.60 7.77
N ASN A 5 -6.19 -17.44 6.78
CA ASN A 5 -5.58 -18.74 7.04
C ASN A 5 -4.11 -18.60 7.47
N ILE A 6 -3.37 -17.65 6.89
CA ILE A 6 -2.00 -17.37 7.30
C ILE A 6 -1.95 -16.87 8.75
N ILE A 7 -2.90 -16.01 9.15
CA ILE A 7 -3.05 -15.53 10.53
C ILE A 7 -3.22 -16.68 11.52
N LYS A 8 -4.07 -17.67 11.20
CA LYS A 8 -4.26 -18.86 12.04
C LYS A 8 -2.95 -19.61 12.24
N VAL A 9 -2.21 -19.87 11.15
CA VAL A 9 -0.91 -20.56 11.20
C VAL A 9 0.12 -19.75 11.99
N VAL A 10 0.22 -18.44 11.76
CA VAL A 10 1.14 -17.54 12.49
C VAL A 10 0.88 -17.57 14.00
N LYS A 11 -0.40 -17.56 14.40
CA LYS A 11 -0.80 -17.71 15.80
C LYS A 11 -0.42 -19.07 16.36
N GLU A 12 -0.73 -20.14 15.63
CA GLU A 12 -0.50 -21.52 16.06
C GLU A 12 0.99 -21.83 16.27
N VAL A 13 1.86 -21.40 15.36
CA VAL A 13 3.31 -21.64 15.49
C VAL A 13 3.96 -20.82 16.60
N GLY A 14 3.41 -19.65 16.93
CA GLY A 14 3.86 -18.79 18.05
C GLY A 14 5.28 -18.21 17.97
N THR A 15 6.08 -18.57 16.96
CA THR A 15 7.49 -18.19 16.85
C THR A 15 7.76 -16.96 15.98
N ILE A 16 6.77 -16.55 15.16
CA ILE A 16 6.89 -15.43 14.22
C ILE A 16 7.03 -14.10 14.98
N LYS A 17 8.14 -13.39 14.71
CA LYS A 17 8.46 -12.11 15.37
C LYS A 17 7.85 -10.89 14.70
N ARG A 18 7.44 -11.03 13.42
CA ARG A 18 6.79 -9.98 12.64
C ARG A 18 6.00 -10.56 11.49
N PHE A 19 4.74 -10.18 11.38
CA PHE A 19 3.90 -10.47 10.22
C PHE A 19 3.62 -9.18 9.44
N MET A 20 3.92 -9.20 8.14
CA MET A 20 3.66 -8.09 7.23
C MET A 20 2.60 -8.55 6.21
N PRO A 21 1.30 -8.27 6.44
CA PRO A 21 0.26 -8.69 5.53
C PRO A 21 0.39 -8.00 4.17
N SER A 22 -0.19 -8.59 3.13
CA SER A 22 -0.32 -7.97 1.81
C SER A 22 -1.12 -6.68 1.92
N LYS A 23 -0.42 -5.54 1.90
CA LYS A 23 -0.96 -4.18 1.96
C LYS A 23 -0.50 -3.36 0.76
N PHE A 24 0.78 -2.98 0.75
CA PHE A 24 1.52 -2.35 -0.35
C PHE A 24 0.67 -1.43 -1.22
N GLY A 25 0.09 -0.41 -0.59
CA GLY A 25 -0.78 0.57 -1.24
C GLY A 25 -1.17 1.66 -0.26
N ASN A 26 -2.42 2.09 -0.33
CA ASN A 26 -2.98 3.11 0.56
C ASN A 26 -3.11 2.62 2.00
N ASP A 27 -3.22 3.57 2.94
CA ASP A 27 -3.67 3.24 4.28
C ASP A 27 -5.19 3.02 4.29
N PHE A 28 -5.59 1.76 4.19
CA PHE A 28 -6.99 1.34 4.13
C PHE A 28 -7.88 1.79 5.30
N ASP A 29 -7.33 2.20 6.45
CA ASP A 29 -8.12 2.75 7.56
C ASP A 29 -8.34 4.28 7.44
N ARG A 30 -7.76 4.92 6.42
CA ARG A 30 -7.75 6.38 6.21
C ARG A 30 -8.00 6.74 4.75
N VAL A 31 -9.06 6.17 4.18
CA VAL A 31 -9.48 6.46 2.80
C VAL A 31 -10.96 6.84 2.72
N HIS A 32 -11.29 7.63 1.72
CA HIS A 32 -12.67 7.85 1.27
C HIS A 32 -12.84 7.12 -0.06
N VAL A 33 -13.15 5.82 0.02
CA VAL A 33 -13.26 4.94 -1.13
C VAL A 33 -14.73 4.68 -1.45
N VAL A 34 -15.06 4.67 -2.74
CA VAL A 34 -16.40 4.34 -3.24
C VAL A 34 -16.44 2.91 -3.78
N GLU A 35 -17.64 2.37 -3.94
CA GLU A 35 -17.82 1.08 -4.62
C GLU A 35 -17.41 1.17 -6.11
N PRO A 36 -16.86 0.09 -6.70
CA PRO A 36 -16.67 -1.24 -6.13
C PRO A 36 -15.34 -1.44 -5.38
N ALA A 37 -14.47 -0.43 -5.34
CA ALA A 37 -13.12 -0.55 -4.74
C ALA A 37 -13.17 -0.83 -3.23
N ASN A 38 -14.22 -0.35 -2.56
CA ASN A 38 -14.43 -0.53 -1.13
C ASN A 38 -14.54 -2.01 -0.72
N ILE A 39 -15.04 -2.91 -1.58
CA ILE A 39 -15.06 -4.36 -1.33
C ILE A 39 -13.65 -4.90 -1.02
N ALA A 40 -12.69 -4.57 -1.88
CA ALA A 40 -11.31 -5.03 -1.71
C ALA A 40 -10.62 -4.36 -0.51
N TRP A 41 -10.92 -3.09 -0.26
CA TRP A 41 -10.37 -2.32 0.86
C TRP A 41 -10.92 -2.83 2.20
N GLY A 42 -12.21 -3.14 2.27
CA GLY A 42 -12.87 -3.74 3.43
C GLY A 42 -12.26 -5.08 3.83
N TYR A 43 -11.93 -5.94 2.86
CA TYR A 43 -11.19 -7.18 3.13
C TYR A 43 -9.80 -6.90 3.73
N LYS A 44 -9.06 -5.91 3.22
CA LYS A 44 -7.78 -5.50 3.81
C LYS A 44 -7.99 -5.02 5.25
N VAL A 45 -8.99 -4.19 5.54
CA VAL A 45 -9.29 -3.74 6.92
C VAL A 45 -9.59 -4.94 7.82
N LYS A 46 -10.43 -5.89 7.38
CA LYS A 46 -10.73 -7.14 8.10
C LYS A 46 -9.47 -7.91 8.49
N VAL A 47 -8.51 -8.04 7.57
CA VAL A 47 -7.22 -8.70 7.84
C VAL A 47 -6.43 -7.95 8.93
N ARG A 48 -6.43 -6.61 8.97
CA ARG A 48 -5.75 -5.86 10.04
C ARG A 48 -6.39 -6.14 11.40
N ARG A 49 -7.71 -6.03 11.48
CA ARG A 49 -8.47 -6.30 12.70
C ARG A 49 -8.19 -7.71 13.23
N ALA A 50 -8.13 -8.71 12.34
CA ALA A 50 -7.81 -10.09 12.72
C ALA A 50 -6.37 -10.24 13.27
N ILE A 51 -5.38 -9.62 12.64
CA ILE A 51 -3.98 -9.62 13.15
C ILE A 51 -3.92 -9.01 14.55
N GLU A 52 -4.56 -7.87 14.73
CA GLU A 52 -4.56 -7.12 15.99
C GLU A 52 -5.30 -7.86 17.10
N ALA A 53 -6.47 -8.45 16.80
CA ALA A 53 -7.25 -9.23 17.75
C ALA A 53 -6.49 -10.48 18.26
N GLU A 54 -5.64 -11.07 17.42
CA GLU A 54 -4.83 -12.22 17.76
C GLU A 54 -3.49 -11.86 18.42
N GLY A 55 -3.23 -10.56 18.65
CA GLY A 55 -1.99 -10.08 19.27
C GLY A 55 -0.72 -10.38 18.46
N ILE A 56 -0.85 -10.66 17.15
CA ILE A 56 0.29 -11.01 16.29
C ILE A 56 1.16 -9.77 16.06
N PRO A 57 2.48 -9.82 16.33
CA PRO A 57 3.40 -8.73 16.02
C PRO A 57 3.35 -8.34 14.54
N TYR A 58 3.14 -7.06 14.21
CA TYR A 58 2.90 -6.66 12.82
C TYR A 58 3.64 -5.40 12.36
N THR A 59 3.74 -5.24 11.04
CA THR A 59 4.00 -3.95 10.40
C THR A 59 3.13 -3.83 9.15
N TYR A 60 2.42 -2.70 9.01
CA TYR A 60 1.65 -2.42 7.80
C TYR A 60 2.41 -1.44 6.92
N VAL A 61 2.89 -1.92 5.76
CA VAL A 61 3.57 -1.06 4.79
C VAL A 61 2.54 -0.36 3.90
N CYS A 62 2.46 0.95 4.03
CA CYS A 62 1.65 1.86 3.23
C CYS A 62 2.56 2.52 2.19
N SER A 63 2.74 1.85 1.05
CA SER A 63 3.70 2.21 0.01
C SER A 63 3.16 3.19 -1.04
N ASN A 64 1.87 3.57 -0.96
CA ASN A 64 1.21 4.43 -1.95
C ASN A 64 1.25 3.83 -3.37
N CYS A 65 1.52 4.63 -4.40
CA CYS A 65 1.45 4.21 -5.79
C CYS A 65 2.75 3.55 -6.27
N PHE A 66 2.62 2.38 -6.87
CA PHE A 66 3.72 1.68 -7.54
C PHE A 66 4.16 2.46 -8.78
N ALA A 67 5.41 2.91 -8.80
CA ALA A 67 5.88 3.79 -9.85
C ALA A 67 5.83 3.11 -11.23
N THR A 68 6.26 1.85 -11.37
CA THR A 68 6.24 1.18 -12.69
C THR A 68 4.83 0.82 -13.15
N TYR A 69 3.85 0.83 -12.25
CA TYR A 69 2.44 0.64 -12.62
C TYR A 69 1.78 1.94 -13.09
N PHE A 70 1.97 3.05 -12.36
CA PHE A 70 1.24 4.29 -12.62
C PHE A 70 1.98 5.31 -13.48
N VAL A 71 3.31 5.39 -13.40
CA VAL A 71 4.08 6.45 -14.08
C VAL A 71 4.16 6.24 -15.59
N PRO A 72 4.43 5.03 -16.12
CA PRO A 72 4.63 4.85 -17.57
C PRO A 72 3.44 5.27 -18.42
N ASN A 73 2.23 5.26 -17.87
CA ASN A 73 0.99 5.59 -18.58
C ASN A 73 0.21 6.73 -17.89
N LEU A 74 0.79 7.45 -16.94
CA LEU A 74 0.11 8.47 -16.12
C LEU A 74 -1.22 8.00 -15.51
N GLY A 75 -1.30 6.72 -15.11
CA GLY A 75 -2.52 6.13 -14.54
C GLY A 75 -3.71 6.08 -15.52
N GLN A 76 -3.48 6.26 -16.81
CA GLN A 76 -4.54 6.27 -17.82
C GLN A 76 -5.05 4.85 -18.10
N PRO A 77 -6.37 4.59 -17.96
CA PRO A 77 -6.92 3.27 -18.21
C PRO A 77 -6.64 2.76 -19.64
N GLY A 78 -6.15 1.53 -19.74
CA GLY A 78 -5.92 0.86 -21.03
C GLY A 78 -4.63 1.26 -21.76
N LEU A 79 -3.85 2.21 -21.22
CA LEU A 79 -2.56 2.59 -21.79
C LEU A 79 -1.41 1.84 -21.10
N THR A 80 -0.35 1.56 -21.86
CA THR A 80 0.89 0.92 -21.37
C THR A 80 2.11 1.81 -21.53
N ALA A 81 1.96 2.98 -22.14
CA ALA A 81 3.01 3.95 -22.40
C ALA A 81 2.48 5.38 -22.26
N LEU A 82 3.39 6.34 -22.28
CA LEU A 82 3.08 7.73 -22.00
C LEU A 82 2.17 8.28 -23.11
N PRO A 83 0.97 8.80 -22.78
CA PRO A 83 0.13 9.45 -23.77
C PRO A 83 0.82 10.71 -24.30
N ARG A 84 0.74 10.93 -25.62
CA ARG A 84 1.34 12.11 -26.28
C ARG A 84 0.32 13.16 -26.73
N ASP A 85 -0.96 12.77 -26.81
CA ASP A 85 -2.01 13.61 -27.39
C ASP A 85 -2.96 14.14 -26.31
N THR A 86 -3.58 13.23 -25.55
CA THR A 86 -4.60 13.57 -24.56
C THR A 86 -4.39 12.78 -23.27
N VAL A 87 -4.64 13.43 -22.13
CA VAL A 87 -4.67 12.83 -20.80
C VAL A 87 -6.01 13.12 -20.13
N LEU A 88 -6.58 12.13 -19.44
CA LEU A 88 -7.72 12.31 -18.56
C LEU A 88 -7.22 12.64 -17.15
N ILE A 89 -7.58 13.83 -16.66
CA ILE A 89 -7.33 14.25 -15.28
C ILE A 89 -8.63 14.07 -14.49
N LEU A 90 -8.59 13.25 -13.45
CA LEU A 90 -9.73 13.06 -12.55
C LEU A 90 -9.77 14.20 -11.52
N GLY A 91 -10.91 14.88 -11.41
CA GLY A 91 -11.07 16.04 -10.52
C GLY A 91 -10.34 17.27 -11.07
N ASP A 92 -9.70 18.03 -10.19
CA ASP A 92 -8.98 19.27 -10.54
C ASP A 92 -7.47 19.04 -10.81
N GLY A 93 -6.99 17.80 -10.64
CA GLY A 93 -5.58 17.44 -10.85
C GLY A 93 -4.61 17.90 -9.77
N ASN A 94 -5.07 18.52 -8.67
CA ASN A 94 -4.19 19.09 -7.63
C ASN A 94 -3.94 18.15 -6.44
N ALA A 95 -4.67 17.05 -6.35
CA ALA A 95 -4.47 16.05 -5.29
C ALA A 95 -3.07 15.43 -5.39
N LYS A 96 -2.28 15.53 -4.31
CA LYS A 96 -0.93 14.98 -4.25
C LYS A 96 -0.96 13.46 -4.03
N VAL A 97 -0.11 12.76 -4.77
CA VAL A 97 0.11 11.32 -4.75
C VAL A 97 1.60 11.06 -4.57
N VAL A 98 1.97 9.94 -3.96
CA VAL A 98 3.37 9.52 -3.80
C VAL A 98 3.64 8.31 -4.67
N PHE A 99 4.64 8.40 -5.54
CA PHE A 99 5.08 7.29 -6.41
C PHE A 99 6.36 6.67 -5.84
N VAL A 100 6.34 5.37 -5.59
CA VAL A 100 7.50 4.65 -5.04
C VAL A 100 7.88 3.53 -6.00
N LYS A 101 9.16 3.48 -6.38
CA LYS A 101 9.69 2.38 -7.18
C LYS A 101 9.63 1.09 -6.37
N GLU A 102 9.25 0.00 -7.01
CA GLU A 102 8.96 -1.28 -6.39
C GLU A 102 10.19 -1.87 -5.70
N GLU A 103 11.38 -1.64 -6.26
CA GLU A 103 12.68 -1.95 -5.64
C GLU A 103 12.86 -1.24 -4.29
N ASP A 104 12.45 0.02 -4.19
CA ASP A 104 12.51 0.80 -2.95
C ASP A 104 11.46 0.32 -1.95
N ILE A 105 10.25 -0.04 -2.42
CA ILE A 105 9.22 -0.66 -1.57
C ILE A 105 9.78 -1.93 -0.93
N GLY A 106 10.42 -2.80 -1.73
CA GLY A 106 11.09 -4.00 -1.23
C GLY A 106 12.18 -3.67 -0.20
N THR A 107 13.06 -2.72 -0.53
CA THR A 107 14.15 -2.27 0.34
C THR A 107 13.65 -1.77 1.70
N PHE A 108 12.68 -0.85 1.72
CA PHE A 108 12.12 -0.31 2.96
C PHE A 108 11.31 -1.34 3.74
N THR A 109 10.66 -2.27 3.05
CA THR A 109 9.95 -3.39 3.69
C THR A 109 10.92 -4.28 4.47
N ILE A 110 12.02 -4.70 3.84
CA ILE A 110 13.03 -5.54 4.50
C ILE A 110 13.72 -4.81 5.65
N LYS A 111 14.06 -3.53 5.48
CA LYS A 111 14.61 -2.70 6.56
C LYS A 111 13.69 -2.63 7.79
N ALA A 112 12.38 -2.71 7.59
CA ALA A 112 11.40 -2.66 8.68
C ALA A 112 11.24 -3.98 9.45
N VAL A 113 11.59 -5.14 8.86
CA VAL A 113 11.32 -6.47 9.45
C VAL A 113 11.88 -6.60 10.86
N GLY A 114 13.14 -6.21 11.06
CA GLY A 114 13.85 -6.28 12.35
C GLY A 114 13.84 -4.98 13.15
N ASP A 115 13.32 -3.88 12.59
CA ASP A 115 13.38 -2.58 13.26
C ASP A 115 12.32 -2.51 14.38
N PRO A 116 12.72 -2.32 15.66
CA PRO A 116 11.78 -2.22 16.76
C PRO A 116 10.85 -1.00 16.65
N ARG A 117 11.26 0.07 15.94
CA ARG A 117 10.46 1.29 15.75
C ARG A 117 9.21 1.04 14.91
N THR A 118 9.19 -0.06 14.16
CA THR A 118 8.08 -0.42 13.26
C THR A 118 7.19 -1.53 13.82
N LEU A 119 7.49 -2.05 15.02
CA LEU A 119 6.70 -3.07 15.68
C LEU A 119 5.31 -2.52 16.04
N ASN A 120 4.28 -3.20 15.55
CA ASN A 120 2.87 -2.83 15.71
C ASN A 120 2.58 -1.41 15.20
N LYS A 121 3.22 -1.04 14.07
CA LYS A 121 3.06 0.28 13.42
C LYS A 121 2.69 0.17 11.96
N LYS A 122 2.22 1.31 11.44
CA LYS A 122 2.11 1.58 10.01
C LYS A 122 3.38 2.30 9.56
N LEU A 123 4.05 1.76 8.56
CA LEU A 123 5.19 2.39 7.89
C LEU A 123 4.68 3.08 6.62
N TYR A 124 4.79 4.40 6.55
CA TYR A 124 4.39 5.17 5.37
C TYR A 124 5.61 5.53 4.54
N LEU A 125 5.57 5.21 3.24
CA LEU A 125 6.59 5.65 2.29
C LEU A 125 6.14 6.94 1.63
N ARG A 126 6.31 8.07 2.33
CA ARG A 126 5.96 9.42 1.86
C ARG A 126 7.24 10.18 1.49
N LEU A 127 7.82 9.81 0.35
CA LEU A 127 9.08 10.38 -0.13
C LEU A 127 8.84 11.78 -0.71
N PRO A 128 9.43 12.85 -0.13
CA PRO A 128 9.15 14.22 -0.57
C PRO A 128 9.44 14.47 -2.05
N ALA A 129 10.54 13.93 -2.56
CA ALA A 129 10.95 14.07 -3.96
C ALA A 129 10.05 13.30 -4.96
N ASN A 130 9.11 12.49 -4.46
CA ASN A 130 8.21 11.67 -5.27
C ASN A 130 6.74 12.03 -5.03
N THR A 131 6.48 13.18 -4.42
CA THR A 131 5.13 13.63 -4.07
C THR A 131 4.65 14.65 -5.11
N TYR A 132 3.80 14.20 -6.03
CA TYR A 132 3.33 14.98 -7.17
C TYR A 132 1.80 14.93 -7.26
N SER A 133 1.19 15.99 -7.76
CA SER A 133 -0.17 15.95 -8.28
C SER A 133 -0.16 15.67 -9.77
N PHE A 134 -1.31 15.35 -10.37
CA PHE A 134 -1.39 15.19 -11.82
C PHE A 134 -0.91 16.43 -12.57
N ASN A 135 -1.20 17.63 -12.07
CA ASN A 135 -0.74 18.88 -12.69
C ASN A 135 0.78 19.12 -12.58
N ASP A 136 1.50 18.40 -11.71
CA ASP A 136 2.98 18.50 -11.66
C ASP A 136 3.68 17.49 -12.58
N LEU A 137 2.98 16.42 -12.97
CA LEU A 137 3.49 15.30 -13.79
C LEU A 137 3.41 15.64 -15.29
#